data_AF-A0A0V0R9X2-F1
#
_entry.id   AF-A0A0V0R9X2-F1
#
_cell.length_a   1.000
_cell.length_b   1.000
_cell.length_c   1.000
_cell.angle_alpha   90.00
_cell.angle_beta   90.00
_cell.angle_gamma   90.00
#
_symmetry.space_group_name_H-M   'P 1'
#
loop_
_entity.id
_entity.type
_entity.pdbx_description
1 polymer ?
#
loop_
_entity_poly.entity_id
_entity_poly.type
_entity_poly.pdbx_seq_one_letter_code
_entity_poly.pdbx_strand_id
1 'polypeptide(L)'
;MENYGDYISENIQSHWEVTVLAQEQLTYTDIFETKQVSEISLALLDDTNWYNSVKYNMAEKMIWGQKKGCDFLQKSCYDLKQNYTEFKTQPYGCSYDYLSQAVEQQQQINDQNLFDGCKYMDPTLSCTYEMNNEKSYKIQHQKFGRNSKCLISSISLNEDTQNLGEQLTGCYESECVGNVAYLYVGSQIFQCLRNNQVFDYIENGYAGQIQCPDDLERFCSIDKPCPNQCSQRGYCVSGKCICLQGYNGEDCSQSCSDYAYQDSQDNFQCSNSCPSGHYIDQNQYSSNRFLQESKCVLNCDQGYYLDGSGQNCIQCPVQQNCLTCQYFSGTGEIKCLTCIQNENFEENQYNYILFDGKCYDQCPYGYYKDVDLLECKQCNSPCGHCYGKDNNQCLDCIDGYFLYENQCMSQCPINYADNNFGVCELDLCEITRKDGVCAEKCDENEYIEKLTRMCQPCQSPCKGCVDYPDKCISCNENQMEVLNYQCLNIKNIHISY
;
A
#
# COMPACT_ATOMS: atom_id res chain seq x y z
N MET A 1 39.76 -1.71 28.76
CA MET A 1 38.52 -2.39 29.19
C MET A 1 38.32 -2.10 30.65
N GLU A 2 37.07 -1.91 31.05
CA GLU A 2 36.71 -1.63 32.44
C GLU A 2 37.06 -2.82 33.34
N ASN A 3 37.77 -2.53 34.42
CA ASN A 3 38.28 -3.53 35.35
C ASN A 3 37.51 -3.54 36.68
N TYR A 4 36.58 -2.59 36.86
CA TYR A 4 35.67 -2.51 37.99
C TYR A 4 34.25 -2.92 37.58
N GLY A 5 33.60 -3.75 38.39
CA GLY A 5 32.27 -4.28 38.10
C GLY A 5 31.17 -3.34 38.61
N ASP A 6 30.16 -3.07 37.79
CA ASP A 6 28.94 -2.39 38.25
C ASP A 6 27.92 -3.38 38.85
N TYR A 7 27.10 -2.89 39.79
CA TYR A 7 26.13 -3.65 40.61
C TYR A 7 25.11 -4.44 39.77
N ILE A 8 24.88 -4.05 38.51
CA ILE A 8 23.84 -4.64 37.66
C ILE A 8 24.35 -5.81 36.82
N SER A 9 25.68 -5.95 36.61
CA SER A 9 26.17 -6.91 35.61
C SER A 9 27.27 -7.87 36.02
N GLU A 10 28.06 -7.63 37.09
CA GLU A 10 29.30 -8.40 37.36
C GLU A 10 30.24 -8.54 36.14
N ASN A 11 29.97 -7.83 35.04
CA ASN A 11 30.59 -8.03 33.73
C ASN A 11 31.79 -7.09 33.60
N ILE A 12 32.80 -7.40 34.39
CA ILE A 12 34.15 -6.86 34.20
C ILE A 12 34.57 -7.18 32.74
N GLN A 13 35.26 -6.27 32.08
CA GLN A 13 35.74 -6.41 30.69
C GLN A 13 34.67 -6.41 29.58
N SER A 14 33.43 -5.96 29.85
CA SER A 14 32.41 -5.78 28.79
C SER A 14 32.18 -4.32 28.37
N HIS A 15 32.86 -3.38 29.02
CA HIS A 15 32.77 -1.95 28.76
C HIS A 15 34.16 -1.35 28.54
N TRP A 16 34.21 -0.17 27.91
CA TRP A 16 35.43 0.63 27.89
C TRP A 16 35.75 1.19 29.28
N GLU A 17 37.04 1.43 29.50
CA GLU A 17 37.52 2.01 30.75
C GLU A 17 37.05 3.47 30.84
N VAL A 18 36.39 3.81 31.94
CA VAL A 18 35.66 5.07 32.08
C VAL A 18 36.56 6.29 32.21
N THR A 19 37.76 6.21 32.82
CA THR A 19 38.66 7.38 32.93
C THR A 19 39.19 7.85 31.58
N VAL A 20 39.31 6.95 30.61
CA VAL A 20 39.87 7.21 29.29
C VAL A 20 38.78 7.44 28.25
N LEU A 21 37.65 6.72 28.34
CA LEU A 21 36.62 6.66 27.30
C LEU A 21 35.22 7.02 27.82
N ALA A 22 35.12 7.95 28.76
CA ALA A 22 33.86 8.33 29.43
C ALA A 22 32.69 8.65 28.48
N GLN A 23 32.95 9.26 27.32
CA GLN A 23 31.91 9.66 26.36
C GLN A 23 31.50 8.53 25.39
N GLU A 24 32.15 7.37 25.47
CA GLU A 24 31.96 6.30 24.50
C GLU A 24 30.64 5.52 24.75
N GLN A 25 29.97 5.09 23.69
CA GLN A 25 28.71 4.35 23.73
C GLN A 25 28.74 3.06 24.56
N LEU A 26 29.86 2.32 24.51
CA LEU A 26 30.13 1.10 25.26
C LEU A 26 30.76 1.38 26.64
N THR A 27 30.76 2.64 27.10
CA THR A 27 31.14 2.99 28.48
C THR A 27 29.88 3.09 29.35
N TYR A 28 29.94 2.44 30.51
CA TYR A 28 28.89 2.50 31.52
C TYR A 28 29.04 3.75 32.38
N THR A 29 28.56 4.88 31.87
CA THR A 29 28.43 6.13 32.64
C THR A 29 27.33 7.01 32.06
N ASP A 30 26.71 7.83 32.90
CA ASP A 30 25.66 8.77 32.53
C ASP A 30 26.11 10.24 32.68
N ILE A 31 27.42 10.48 32.76
CA ILE A 31 27.97 11.86 32.92
C ILE A 31 27.95 12.70 31.62
N PHE A 32 27.44 12.13 30.53
CA PHE A 32 27.27 12.76 29.22
C PHE A 32 25.83 12.56 28.75
N GLU A 33 25.21 13.62 28.21
CA GLU A 33 23.88 13.48 27.60
C GLU A 33 23.94 12.80 26.23
N THR A 34 25.06 12.97 25.54
CA THR A 34 25.31 12.36 24.23
C THR A 34 26.54 11.45 24.30
N LYS A 35 26.31 10.15 24.15
CA LYS A 35 27.37 9.17 23.93
C LYS A 35 27.76 9.13 22.46
N GLN A 36 28.99 8.73 22.19
CA GLN A 36 29.59 8.75 20.86
C GLN A 36 30.02 7.33 20.48
N VAL A 37 29.67 6.89 19.27
CA VAL A 37 30.23 5.67 18.68
C VAL A 37 31.59 6.01 18.07
N SER A 38 32.65 5.71 18.81
CA SER A 38 34.01 6.09 18.42
C SER A 38 34.63 5.16 17.38
N GLU A 39 35.70 5.62 16.70
CA GLU A 39 36.55 4.74 15.88
C GLU A 39 37.10 3.55 16.67
N ILE A 40 37.28 3.68 17.99
CA ILE A 40 37.79 2.61 18.87
C ILE A 40 36.75 1.49 19.00
N SER A 41 35.47 1.83 19.22
CA SER A 41 34.40 0.84 19.23
C SER A 41 34.19 0.19 17.88
N LEU A 42 34.24 0.98 16.80
CA LEU A 42 34.14 0.42 15.45
C LEU A 42 35.28 -0.55 15.16
N ALA A 43 36.51 -0.23 15.58
CA ALA A 43 37.65 -1.14 15.46
C ALA A 43 37.46 -2.42 16.26
N LEU A 44 36.92 -2.34 17.50
CA LEU A 44 36.56 -3.53 18.27
C LEU A 44 35.56 -4.40 17.50
N LEU A 45 34.51 -3.81 16.93
CA LEU A 45 33.51 -4.57 16.15
C LEU A 45 34.13 -5.20 14.89
N ASP A 46 35.02 -4.49 14.21
CA ASP A 46 35.73 -4.98 13.02
C ASP A 46 36.60 -6.20 13.35
N ASP A 47 37.35 -6.13 14.46
CA ASP A 47 38.22 -7.21 14.94
C ASP A 47 37.45 -8.49 15.33
N THR A 48 36.16 -8.38 15.71
CA THR A 48 35.35 -9.57 16.03
C THR A 48 35.07 -10.47 14.82
N ASN A 49 35.15 -9.92 13.60
CA ASN A 49 34.68 -10.56 12.37
C ASN A 49 33.20 -11.00 12.40
N TRP A 50 32.36 -10.42 13.28
CA TRP A 50 30.91 -10.68 13.30
C TRP A 50 30.14 -9.84 12.30
N TYR A 51 30.73 -8.76 11.81
CA TYR A 51 30.10 -7.80 10.90
C TYR A 51 30.75 -7.87 9.52
N ASN A 52 29.93 -7.88 8.46
CA ASN A 52 30.42 -7.98 7.08
C ASN A 52 31.17 -6.73 6.60
N SER A 53 30.83 -5.56 7.16
CA SER A 53 31.48 -4.29 6.84
C SER A 53 31.24 -3.27 7.96
N VAL A 54 32.31 -2.76 8.56
CA VAL A 54 32.26 -1.67 9.54
C VAL A 54 32.45 -0.32 8.85
N LYS A 55 31.56 0.64 9.16
CA LYS A 55 31.51 1.96 8.50
C LYS A 55 32.23 3.02 9.34
N TYR A 56 33.55 3.09 9.23
CA TYR A 56 34.37 4.07 9.96
C TYR A 56 34.06 5.53 9.60
N ASN A 57 33.44 5.79 8.44
CA ASN A 57 32.96 7.13 8.09
C ASN A 57 31.78 7.61 8.96
N MET A 58 31.14 6.71 9.72
CA MET A 58 30.12 7.05 10.71
C MET A 58 30.70 7.21 12.12
N ALA A 59 32.03 7.05 12.28
CA ALA A 59 32.67 7.21 13.56
C ALA A 59 32.52 8.66 14.06
N GLU A 60 32.08 8.78 15.30
CA GLU A 60 31.90 10.06 15.92
C GLU A 60 33.14 10.48 16.72
N LYS A 61 33.32 11.79 16.85
CA LYS A 61 34.49 12.37 17.48
C LYS A 61 34.27 12.51 18.98
N MET A 62 35.07 11.81 19.77
CA MET A 62 35.12 12.02 21.21
C MET A 62 35.85 13.32 21.57
N ILE A 63 35.31 14.06 22.53
CA ILE A 63 35.96 15.24 23.13
C ILE A 63 36.74 14.87 24.40
N TRP A 64 36.30 13.84 25.13
CA TRP A 64 36.98 13.36 26.33
C TRP A 64 38.31 12.69 26.00
N GLY A 65 39.40 13.08 26.67
CA GLY A 65 40.71 12.45 26.51
C GLY A 65 41.41 12.72 25.17
N GLN A 66 40.81 13.55 24.31
CA GLN A 66 41.33 13.83 22.98
C GLN A 66 42.66 14.60 23.04
N LYS A 67 43.65 14.14 22.27
CA LYS A 67 44.99 14.75 22.13
C LYS A 67 45.74 14.92 23.47
N LYS A 68 45.45 14.11 24.49
CA LYS A 68 46.11 14.19 25.81
C LYS A 68 47.40 13.35 25.93
N GLY A 69 47.65 12.46 24.97
CA GLY A 69 48.88 11.67 24.90
C GLY A 69 48.93 10.49 25.87
N CYS A 70 50.06 9.78 25.90
CA CYS A 70 50.21 8.52 26.64
C CYS A 70 50.06 8.69 28.16
N ASP A 71 50.42 9.84 28.71
CA ASP A 71 50.30 10.10 30.16
C ASP A 71 48.83 10.13 30.61
N PHE A 72 47.90 10.55 29.75
CA PHE A 72 46.47 10.46 30.06
C PHE A 72 46.03 9.00 30.14
N LEU A 73 46.43 8.15 29.20
CA LEU A 73 46.08 6.72 29.22
C LEU A 73 46.68 5.97 30.42
N GLN A 74 47.89 6.33 30.84
CA GLN A 74 48.64 5.58 31.87
C GLN A 74 48.51 6.14 33.29
N LYS A 75 48.19 7.43 33.42
CA LYS A 75 48.20 8.18 34.69
C LYS A 75 47.01 9.11 34.84
N SER A 76 45.92 8.89 34.07
CA SER A 76 44.71 9.75 33.98
C SER A 76 44.34 10.38 35.31
N CYS A 77 44.16 9.52 36.33
CA CYS A 77 43.63 9.91 37.64
C CYS A 77 44.62 9.81 38.82
N TYR A 78 45.58 8.88 38.80
CA TYR A 78 46.37 8.52 39.99
C TYR A 78 47.44 9.57 40.37
N ASP A 79 48.12 10.17 39.39
CA ASP A 79 49.29 11.05 39.62
C ASP A 79 49.09 12.51 39.16
N LEU A 80 48.15 12.77 38.26
CA LEU A 80 47.96 14.07 37.58
C LEU A 80 46.73 14.84 38.06
N LYS A 81 46.26 14.58 39.29
CA LYS A 81 45.10 15.20 39.93
C LYS A 81 44.96 16.66 39.49
N GLN A 82 43.92 16.94 38.69
CA GLN A 82 43.50 18.28 38.25
C GLN A 82 44.26 18.93 37.08
N ASN A 83 45.26 18.29 36.46
CA ASN A 83 45.93 18.89 35.28
C ASN A 83 45.09 18.83 34.01
N TYR A 84 44.29 17.77 33.86
CA TYR A 84 43.37 17.62 32.74
C TYR A 84 42.04 18.28 33.04
N THR A 85 41.54 19.03 32.06
CA THR A 85 40.24 19.71 32.05
C THR A 85 39.06 18.78 32.37
N GLU A 86 39.19 17.51 32.03
CA GLU A 86 38.26 16.39 32.28
C GLU A 86 37.97 16.19 33.76
N PHE A 87 38.97 16.43 34.61
CA PHE A 87 38.90 16.22 36.06
C PHE A 87 38.99 17.53 36.84
N LYS A 88 38.91 18.68 36.17
CA LYS A 88 38.80 19.98 36.83
C LYS A 88 37.35 20.18 37.24
N THR A 89 37.13 20.35 38.53
CA THR A 89 35.80 20.44 39.12
C THR A 89 35.65 21.68 39.98
N GLN A 90 34.41 22.04 40.22
CA GLN A 90 33.99 23.09 41.13
C GLN A 90 32.66 22.65 41.75
N PRO A 91 32.30 23.10 42.97
CA PRO A 91 31.11 22.61 43.67
C PRO A 91 29.84 22.63 42.80
N TYR A 92 29.68 23.67 41.98
CA TYR A 92 28.60 23.80 40.99
C TYR A 92 29.19 24.32 39.69
N GLY A 93 28.74 23.77 38.57
CA GLY A 93 29.26 24.10 37.26
C GLY A 93 28.39 23.53 36.16
N CYS A 94 29.03 23.31 35.01
CA CYS A 94 28.41 22.64 33.88
C CYS A 94 29.05 21.26 33.71
N SER A 95 28.30 20.34 33.13
CA SER A 95 28.85 19.06 32.66
C SER A 95 29.98 19.32 31.66
N TYR A 96 30.84 18.32 31.44
CA TYR A 96 31.99 18.48 30.54
C TYR A 96 31.57 18.83 29.10
N ASP A 97 30.40 18.36 28.67
CA ASP A 97 29.76 18.66 27.38
C ASP A 97 28.88 19.93 27.39
N TYR A 98 28.84 20.67 28.50
CA TYR A 98 27.97 21.83 28.73
C TYR A 98 26.48 21.57 28.45
N LEU A 99 26.02 20.32 28.32
CA LEU A 99 24.61 20.04 28.04
C LEU A 99 23.76 20.05 29.30
N SER A 100 24.37 20.03 30.48
CA SER A 100 23.68 20.05 31.77
C SER A 100 24.35 20.99 32.78
N GLN A 101 23.55 21.49 33.74
CA GLN A 101 24.10 21.97 35.01
C GLN A 101 24.57 20.75 35.81
N ALA A 102 25.70 20.90 36.49
CA ALA A 102 26.38 19.81 37.15
C ALA A 102 26.90 20.23 38.53
N VAL A 103 27.13 19.24 39.37
CA VAL A 103 27.77 19.41 40.69
C VAL A 103 29.05 18.57 40.75
N GLU A 104 30.01 19.01 41.57
CA GLU A 104 31.19 18.19 41.82
C GLU A 104 30.77 16.90 42.53
N GLN A 105 31.18 15.77 41.97
CA GLN A 105 31.09 14.47 42.62
C GLN A 105 32.46 13.83 42.74
N GLN A 106 32.57 13.02 43.77
CA GLN A 106 33.62 12.02 43.93
C GLN A 106 32.89 10.76 44.40
N GLN A 107 32.14 10.12 43.50
CA GLN A 107 31.29 8.99 43.87
C GLN A 107 32.13 7.86 44.49
N GLN A 108 31.80 7.49 45.73
CA GLN A 108 32.06 6.17 46.28
C GLN A 108 30.76 5.36 46.11
N ILE A 109 30.70 4.49 45.12
CA ILE A 109 29.64 3.47 45.08
C ILE A 109 30.20 2.26 45.84
N ASN A 110 29.75 2.05 47.09
CA ASN A 110 30.04 0.84 47.87
C ASN A 110 31.52 0.40 47.86
N ASP A 111 32.45 1.30 48.25
CA ASP A 111 33.91 1.10 48.25
C ASP A 111 34.58 0.95 46.86
N GLN A 112 33.86 1.19 45.76
CA GLN A 112 34.46 1.30 44.41
C GLN A 112 34.38 2.74 43.89
N ASN A 113 35.50 3.22 43.39
CA ASN A 113 35.64 4.60 42.93
C ASN A 113 35.39 4.67 41.41
N LEU A 114 34.27 5.25 40.99
CA LEU A 114 34.12 5.66 39.59
C LEU A 114 35.26 6.65 39.26
N PHE A 115 35.78 6.58 38.03
CA PHE A 115 36.95 7.36 37.60
C PHE A 115 38.20 7.16 38.47
N ASP A 116 38.43 5.97 39.03
CA ASP A 116 39.56 5.69 39.92
C ASP A 116 39.69 6.66 41.12
N GLY A 117 38.59 7.30 41.52
CA GLY A 117 38.53 8.23 42.66
C GLY A 117 38.75 9.68 42.28
N CYS A 118 38.77 10.00 41.00
CA CYS A 118 38.81 11.37 40.52
C CYS A 118 37.48 12.08 40.71
N LYS A 119 37.59 13.40 40.92
CA LYS A 119 36.44 14.29 40.90
C LYS A 119 36.01 14.53 39.47
N TYR A 120 34.71 14.60 39.25
CA TYR A 120 34.11 14.96 37.96
C TYR A 120 32.86 15.83 38.17
N MET A 121 32.40 16.46 37.10
CA MET A 121 31.16 17.24 37.09
C MET A 121 30.00 16.30 36.75
N ASP A 122 29.19 15.95 37.74
CA ASP A 122 28.03 15.06 37.62
C ASP A 122 26.79 15.84 37.16
N PRO A 123 26.19 15.52 36.00
CA PRO A 123 24.99 16.18 35.50
C PRO A 123 23.81 16.07 36.47
N THR A 124 23.14 17.19 36.74
CA THR A 124 21.97 17.26 37.64
C THR A 124 20.71 17.81 36.98
N LEU A 125 20.88 18.69 35.99
CA LEU A 125 19.77 19.29 35.26
C LEU A 125 20.15 19.51 33.81
N SER A 126 19.50 18.77 32.92
CA SER A 126 19.69 18.93 31.48
C SER A 126 19.21 20.29 30.99
N CYS A 127 20.00 20.92 30.11
CA CYS A 127 19.62 22.12 29.39
C CYS A 127 18.89 21.82 28.08
N THR A 128 18.91 20.57 27.61
CA THR A 128 18.55 20.25 26.22
C THR A 128 17.12 19.77 26.02
N TYR A 129 16.46 19.32 27.09
CA TYR A 129 15.06 18.90 27.07
C TYR A 129 14.12 20.03 27.46
N GLU A 130 13.04 20.21 26.72
CA GLU A 130 11.99 21.16 27.08
C GLU A 130 11.35 20.74 28.41
N MET A 131 11.52 21.56 29.44
CA MET A 131 10.88 21.35 30.73
C MET A 131 9.52 22.04 30.75
N ASN A 132 8.44 21.27 30.86
CA ASN A 132 7.06 21.76 30.98
C ASN A 132 6.70 22.40 32.34
N ASN A 133 7.69 22.64 33.22
CA ASN A 133 7.41 23.08 34.58
C ASN A 133 7.78 24.54 34.80
N GLU A 134 6.81 25.30 35.29
CA GLU A 134 6.93 26.62 35.92
C GLU A 134 7.73 26.52 37.25
N LYS A 135 8.94 25.96 37.23
CA LYS A 135 9.82 26.08 38.40
C LYS A 135 10.34 27.51 38.44
N SER A 136 10.13 28.19 39.57
CA SER A 136 10.86 29.41 39.89
C SER A 136 12.32 29.05 40.11
N TYR A 137 13.16 29.24 39.09
CA TYR A 137 14.60 29.06 39.21
C TYR A 137 15.22 30.31 39.83
N LYS A 138 16.23 30.16 40.70
CA LYS A 138 16.96 31.31 41.25
C LYS A 138 17.69 32.10 40.15
N ILE A 139 18.32 31.37 39.23
CA ILE A 139 18.92 31.92 38.02
C ILE A 139 17.81 32.15 36.98
N GLN A 140 17.78 33.36 36.45
CA GLN A 140 16.69 33.87 35.61
C GLN A 140 17.08 33.88 34.12
N HIS A 141 16.06 34.05 33.28
CA HIS A 141 16.15 34.01 31.81
C HIS A 141 16.76 32.72 31.24
N GLN A 142 16.63 31.62 31.97
CA GLN A 142 17.02 30.32 31.46
C GLN A 142 16.10 29.90 30.32
N LYS A 143 16.68 29.28 29.29
CA LYS A 143 15.97 28.66 28.18
C LYS A 143 16.43 27.23 28.04
N PHE A 144 15.50 26.30 28.01
CA PHE A 144 15.75 24.88 27.81
C PHE A 144 15.38 24.48 26.37
N GLY A 145 16.13 23.55 25.79
CA GLY A 145 15.90 23.03 24.44
C GLY A 145 17.20 22.63 23.74
N ARG A 146 17.10 21.98 22.58
CA ARG A 146 18.26 21.41 21.84
C ARG A 146 19.39 22.38 21.48
N ASN A 147 19.15 23.69 21.53
CA ASN A 147 20.15 24.73 21.26
C ASN A 147 20.75 25.32 22.54
N SER A 148 20.29 24.88 23.71
CA SER A 148 20.71 25.42 24.99
C SER A 148 21.89 24.66 25.57
N LYS A 149 22.82 25.43 26.15
CA LYS A 149 23.98 24.92 26.87
C LYS A 149 24.05 25.58 28.24
N CYS A 150 24.68 24.89 29.18
CA CYS A 150 24.98 25.39 30.51
C CYS A 150 26.11 26.41 30.45
N LEU A 151 25.92 27.53 31.13
CA LEU A 151 26.92 28.56 31.33
C LEU A 151 26.93 29.00 32.79
N ILE A 152 28.06 29.57 33.22
CA ILE A 152 28.12 30.24 34.51
C ILE A 152 27.33 31.54 34.43
N SER A 153 26.36 31.71 35.31
CA SER A 153 25.46 32.86 35.35
C SER A 153 25.01 33.17 36.77
N SER A 154 24.96 34.46 37.09
CA SER A 154 24.43 35.01 38.34
C SER A 154 23.20 35.90 38.12
N ILE A 155 22.57 35.81 36.94
CA ILE A 155 21.44 36.65 36.57
C ILE A 155 20.22 36.32 37.45
N SER A 156 19.78 37.29 38.23
CA SER A 156 18.65 37.15 39.16
C SER A 156 17.81 38.43 39.22
N LEU A 157 16.67 38.38 39.91
CA LEU A 157 15.94 39.60 40.28
C LEU A 157 16.82 40.47 41.19
N ASN A 158 16.80 41.78 40.98
CA ASN A 158 17.63 42.77 41.70
C ASN A 158 17.46 42.74 43.23
N GLU A 159 16.41 42.10 43.76
CA GLU A 159 16.13 42.01 45.21
C GLU A 159 16.73 40.73 45.87
N ASP A 160 17.15 39.74 45.08
CA ASP A 160 17.59 38.41 45.58
C ASP A 160 19.13 38.22 45.66
N THR A 161 19.93 39.27 45.37
CA THR A 161 21.40 39.17 45.26
C THR A 161 22.11 38.77 46.55
N GLN A 162 21.41 38.72 47.69
CA GLN A 162 22.01 38.38 48.99
C GLN A 162 21.95 36.89 49.37
N ASN A 163 21.30 36.02 48.58
CA ASN A 163 21.25 34.57 48.86
C ASN A 163 21.10 33.68 47.60
N LEU A 164 21.80 34.02 46.51
CA LEU A 164 21.91 33.11 45.37
C LEU A 164 22.47 31.74 45.79
N GLY A 165 23.26 31.69 46.86
CA GLY A 165 23.94 30.48 47.28
C GLY A 165 24.91 30.02 46.19
N GLU A 166 25.40 28.79 46.33
CA GLU A 166 26.46 28.24 45.48
C GLU A 166 26.01 27.92 44.03
N GLN A 167 24.75 28.15 43.66
CA GLN A 167 24.23 27.97 42.29
C GLN A 167 24.54 29.18 41.40
N LEU A 168 25.59 29.04 40.59
CA LEU A 168 26.06 30.05 39.64
C LEU A 168 25.97 29.55 38.19
N THR A 169 25.00 28.70 37.85
CA THR A 169 24.85 28.17 36.48
C THR A 169 23.42 28.23 35.99
N GLY A 170 23.26 28.41 34.68
CA GLY A 170 21.97 28.46 34.01
C GLY A 170 22.05 27.92 32.60
N CYS A 171 20.90 27.47 32.08
CA CYS A 171 20.76 27.01 30.70
C CYS A 171 20.39 28.17 29.79
N TYR A 172 21.18 28.42 28.75
CA TYR A 172 20.90 29.50 27.79
C TYR A 172 21.05 28.99 26.37
N GLU A 173 20.18 29.49 25.49
CA GLU A 173 20.31 29.21 24.07
C GLU A 173 21.62 29.80 23.54
N SER A 174 22.30 29.03 22.71
CA SER A 174 23.61 29.40 22.17
C SER A 174 23.79 28.91 20.74
N GLU A 175 24.57 29.67 19.97
CA GLU A 175 24.96 29.33 18.62
C GLU A 175 26.48 29.53 18.46
N CYS A 176 27.13 28.66 17.69
CA CYS A 176 28.55 28.75 17.40
C CYS A 176 28.80 28.95 15.91
N VAL A 177 29.67 29.89 15.57
CA VAL A 177 30.23 30.06 14.23
C VAL A 177 31.74 29.91 14.32
N GLY A 178 32.24 28.72 13.97
CA GLY A 178 33.61 28.34 14.31
C GLY A 178 33.78 28.26 15.84
N ASN A 179 34.82 28.89 16.38
CA ASN A 179 35.08 28.94 17.83
C ASN A 179 34.54 30.22 18.50
N VAL A 180 33.57 30.89 17.89
CA VAL A 180 32.89 32.06 18.46
C VAL A 180 31.49 31.66 18.87
N ALA A 181 31.18 31.80 20.16
CA ALA A 181 29.86 31.50 20.71
C ALA A 181 29.01 32.79 20.84
N TYR A 182 27.75 32.70 20.46
CA TYR A 182 26.72 33.71 20.65
C TYR A 182 25.74 33.20 21.70
N LEU A 183 25.58 33.94 22.79
CA LEU A 183 24.72 33.57 23.91
C LEU A 183 23.47 34.46 23.90
N TYR A 184 22.29 33.84 23.98
CA TYR A 184 21.01 34.54 23.93
C TYR A 184 20.40 34.59 25.34
N VAL A 185 20.28 35.79 25.90
CA VAL A 185 19.82 36.01 27.28
C VAL A 185 18.80 37.14 27.28
N GLY A 186 17.54 36.84 27.61
CA GLY A 186 16.47 37.83 27.51
C GLY A 186 16.34 38.34 26.07
N SER A 187 16.43 39.66 25.89
CA SER A 187 16.49 40.27 24.55
C SER A 187 17.91 40.57 24.05
N GLN A 188 18.94 40.24 24.84
CA GLN A 188 20.33 40.55 24.55
C GLN A 188 21.09 39.36 23.96
N ILE A 189 22.09 39.67 23.13
CA ILE A 189 22.99 38.70 22.51
C ILE A 189 24.43 39.06 22.89
N PHE A 190 25.14 38.11 23.49
CA PHE A 190 26.54 38.26 23.89
C PHE A 190 27.45 37.45 22.98
N GLN A 191 28.49 38.10 22.44
CA GLN A 191 29.48 37.45 21.58
C GLN A 191 30.74 37.11 22.37
N CYS A 192 30.99 35.82 22.58
CA CYS A 192 32.18 35.32 23.26
C CYS A 192 33.37 35.25 22.30
N LEU A 193 34.36 36.12 22.52
CA LEU A 193 35.59 36.16 21.71
C LEU A 193 36.77 35.45 22.39
N ARG A 194 36.68 35.23 23.71
CA ARG A 194 37.73 34.62 24.53
C ARG A 194 37.10 33.75 25.61
N ASN A 195 37.82 32.69 26.01
CA ASN A 195 37.42 31.83 27.12
C ASN A 195 37.24 32.66 28.40
N ASN A 196 36.25 32.31 29.22
CA ASN A 196 35.94 32.97 30.49
C ASN A 196 35.66 34.49 30.41
N GLN A 197 35.37 35.03 29.23
CA GLN A 197 34.94 36.43 29.10
C GLN A 197 33.62 36.64 29.86
N VAL A 198 33.55 37.67 30.71
CA VAL A 198 32.37 37.97 31.53
C VAL A 198 31.64 39.19 30.97
N PHE A 199 30.32 39.14 30.96
CA PHE A 199 29.45 40.24 30.59
C PHE A 199 28.47 40.55 31.72
N ASP A 200 28.27 41.84 32.00
CA ASP A 200 27.18 42.30 32.85
C ASP A 200 25.85 42.27 32.07
N TYR A 201 24.79 41.78 32.70
CA TYR A 201 23.44 41.76 32.16
C TYR A 201 22.54 42.61 33.05
N ILE A 202 21.73 43.48 32.43
CA ILE A 202 20.70 44.28 33.09
C ILE A 202 19.51 44.42 32.14
N GLU A 203 18.34 43.91 32.54
CA GLU A 203 17.09 44.04 31.77
C GLU A 203 15.88 43.80 32.68
N ASN A 204 14.81 44.60 32.56
CA ASN A 204 13.50 44.36 33.20
C ASN A 204 13.53 44.02 34.71
N GLY A 205 14.45 44.62 35.47
CA GLY A 205 14.59 44.37 36.93
C GLY A 205 15.45 43.16 37.30
N TYR A 206 16.02 42.48 36.31
CA TYR A 206 17.03 41.45 36.47
C TYR A 206 18.42 42.03 36.26
N ALA A 207 19.38 41.61 37.08
CA ALA A 207 20.79 41.90 36.87
C ALA A 207 21.68 40.74 37.30
N GLY A 208 22.92 40.75 36.81
CA GLY A 208 23.95 39.78 37.16
C GLY A 208 25.01 39.71 36.10
N GLN A 209 25.73 38.60 36.05
CA GLN A 209 26.79 38.36 35.08
C GLN A 209 26.56 37.03 34.36
N ILE A 210 26.93 36.99 33.09
CA ILE A 210 27.07 35.75 32.34
C ILE A 210 28.52 35.60 31.89
N GLN A 211 29.08 34.42 32.12
CA GLN A 211 30.45 34.10 31.76
C GLN A 211 30.47 33.15 30.56
N CYS A 212 31.24 33.52 29.55
CA CYS A 212 31.55 32.70 28.39
C CYS A 212 32.25 31.39 28.79
N PRO A 213 32.14 30.34 27.96
CA PRO A 213 32.74 29.04 28.24
C PRO A 213 34.22 29.12 28.59
N ASP A 214 34.68 28.25 29.48
CA ASP A 214 36.09 28.09 29.85
C ASP A 214 36.94 27.50 28.71
N ASP A 215 36.29 26.84 27.76
CA ASP A 215 36.88 26.33 26.53
C ASP A 215 35.90 26.50 25.36
N LEU A 216 36.10 27.57 24.56
CA LEU A 216 35.25 27.87 23.40
C LEU A 216 35.36 26.82 22.28
N GLU A 217 36.53 26.21 22.09
CA GLU A 217 36.71 25.17 21.07
C GLU A 217 35.89 23.93 21.46
N ARG A 218 35.99 23.49 22.71
CA ARG A 218 35.17 22.39 23.24
C ARG A 218 33.69 22.74 23.13
N PHE A 219 33.27 23.88 23.68
CA PHE A 219 31.86 24.33 23.70
C PHE A 219 31.20 24.30 22.33
N CYS A 220 31.92 24.77 21.30
CA CYS A 220 31.44 24.82 19.92
C CYS A 220 31.61 23.51 19.13
N SER A 221 32.44 22.58 19.62
CA SER A 221 32.62 21.25 19.00
C SER A 221 31.60 20.20 19.45
N ILE A 222 30.85 20.48 20.52
CA ILE A 222 29.83 19.56 21.03
C ILE A 222 28.60 19.60 20.12
N ASP A 223 28.29 18.45 19.54
CA ASP A 223 27.10 18.25 18.73
C ASP A 223 25.83 18.55 19.52
N LYS A 224 24.81 19.06 18.81
CA LYS A 224 23.49 19.23 19.38
C LYS A 224 22.88 17.84 19.64
N PRO A 225 22.11 17.64 20.71
CA PRO A 225 21.37 16.40 20.88
C PRO A 225 20.33 16.24 19.78
N CYS A 226 19.98 14.99 19.48
CA CYS A 226 19.01 14.70 18.45
C CYS A 226 17.60 15.19 18.82
N PRO A 227 16.83 15.66 17.82
CA PRO A 227 15.46 16.11 18.05
C PRO A 227 14.63 14.96 18.62
N ASN A 228 13.86 15.23 19.67
CA ASN A 228 12.99 14.29 20.38
C ASN A 228 13.61 12.92 20.69
N GLN A 229 14.94 12.85 20.90
CA GLN A 229 15.67 11.59 21.10
C GLN A 229 15.41 10.56 19.98
N CYS A 230 15.27 11.04 18.74
CA CYS A 230 14.90 10.22 17.59
C CYS A 230 13.62 9.41 17.82
N SER A 231 12.69 9.94 18.63
CA SER A 231 11.42 9.30 19.02
C SER A 231 11.57 7.86 19.51
N GLN A 232 12.75 7.51 20.03
CA GLN A 232 13.14 6.13 20.40
C GLN A 232 13.00 5.12 19.24
N ARG A 233 13.03 5.62 18.00
CA ARG A 233 12.81 4.89 16.73
C ARG A 233 13.97 5.11 15.76
N GLY A 234 15.13 5.49 16.29
CA GLY A 234 16.35 5.73 15.54
C GLY A 234 17.55 5.82 16.48
N TYR A 235 18.72 5.93 15.88
CA TYR A 235 19.98 6.18 16.57
C TYR A 235 20.40 7.64 16.36
N CYS A 236 20.88 8.27 17.42
CA CYS A 236 21.43 9.62 17.31
C CYS A 236 22.90 9.53 16.87
N VAL A 237 23.25 10.18 15.76
CA VAL A 237 24.62 10.25 15.24
C VAL A 237 24.93 11.71 14.89
N SER A 238 25.86 12.33 15.62
CA SER A 238 26.29 13.73 15.44
C SER A 238 25.12 14.72 15.36
N GLY A 239 24.14 14.55 16.25
CA GLY A 239 22.95 15.39 16.34
C GLY A 239 21.90 15.20 15.24
N LYS A 240 22.02 14.14 14.44
CA LYS A 240 21.03 13.72 13.44
C LYS A 240 20.49 12.34 13.75
N CYS A 241 19.21 12.14 13.48
CA CYS A 241 18.59 10.84 13.66
C CYS A 241 18.78 9.93 12.44
N ILE A 242 19.35 8.75 12.68
CA ILE A 242 19.36 7.64 11.74
C ILE A 242 18.20 6.72 12.11
N CYS A 243 17.10 6.81 11.38
CA CYS A 243 15.88 6.10 11.72
C CYS A 243 16.00 4.59 11.52
N LEU A 244 15.36 3.83 12.43
CA LEU A 244 15.17 2.40 12.27
C LEU A 244 14.27 2.13 11.05
N GLN A 245 14.39 0.92 10.50
CA GLN A 245 13.56 0.49 9.39
C GLN A 245 12.05 0.70 9.69
N GLY A 246 11.35 1.33 8.75
CA GLY A 246 9.93 1.66 8.89
C GLY A 246 9.64 3.02 9.54
N TYR A 247 10.67 3.79 9.90
CA TYR A 247 10.53 5.14 10.45
C TYR A 247 11.33 6.17 9.64
N ASN A 248 10.87 7.42 9.66
CA ASN A 248 11.50 8.55 8.99
C ASN A 248 11.09 9.88 9.66
N GLY A 249 11.55 11.00 9.10
CA GLY A 249 11.41 12.34 9.66
C GLY A 249 12.68 12.76 10.40
N GLU A 250 12.80 14.06 10.70
CA GLU A 250 13.98 14.62 11.37
C GLU A 250 14.26 13.94 12.73
N ASP A 251 13.22 13.43 13.38
CA ASP A 251 13.23 12.79 14.68
C ASP A 251 12.66 11.35 14.69
N CYS A 252 12.50 10.71 13.51
CA CYS A 252 11.94 9.36 13.38
C CYS A 252 10.51 9.16 13.94
N SER A 253 9.75 10.24 14.15
CA SER A 253 8.36 10.17 14.62
C SER A 253 7.41 9.65 13.54
N GLN A 254 7.77 9.81 12.26
CA GLN A 254 6.93 9.42 11.14
C GLN A 254 7.08 7.92 10.88
N SER A 255 5.99 7.18 11.02
CA SER A 255 5.94 5.79 10.56
C SER A 255 5.81 5.79 9.04
N CYS A 256 6.70 5.10 8.32
CA CYS A 256 6.45 4.78 6.92
C CYS A 256 5.33 3.74 6.89
N SER A 257 4.13 4.10 6.42
CA SER A 257 2.97 3.21 6.36
C SER A 257 3.13 2.09 5.32
N ASP A 258 4.06 2.26 4.35
CA ASP A 258 4.12 1.41 3.16
C ASP A 258 5.54 0.96 2.76
N TYR A 259 6.57 1.84 2.70
CA TYR A 259 7.97 1.46 2.34
C TYR A 259 9.08 2.37 2.92
N ALA A 260 10.25 1.78 3.20
CA ALA A 260 11.51 2.48 3.44
C ALA A 260 12.63 1.88 2.55
N TYR A 261 13.46 2.70 1.90
CA TYR A 261 14.66 2.28 1.15
C TYR A 261 15.90 3.02 1.64
N GLN A 262 17.09 2.42 1.52
CA GLN A 262 18.35 3.10 1.82
C GLN A 262 18.81 3.91 0.60
N ASP A 263 19.05 5.21 0.79
CA ASP A 263 19.67 6.05 -0.23
C ASP A 263 21.17 5.74 -0.40
N SER A 264 21.84 6.43 -1.33
CA SER A 264 23.28 6.30 -1.59
C SER A 264 24.17 6.70 -0.39
N GLN A 265 23.58 7.25 0.66
CA GLN A 265 24.22 7.65 1.91
C GLN A 265 23.74 6.79 3.09
N ASP A 266 23.10 5.65 2.81
CA ASP A 266 22.57 4.68 3.78
C ASP A 266 21.46 5.20 4.71
N ASN A 267 20.84 6.34 4.39
CA ASN A 267 19.69 6.82 5.16
C ASN A 267 18.41 6.13 4.69
N PHE A 268 17.58 5.71 5.63
CA PHE A 268 16.25 5.18 5.33
C PHE A 268 15.31 6.31 4.91
N GLN A 269 14.87 6.30 3.65
CA GLN A 269 13.91 7.23 3.08
C GLN A 269 12.55 6.55 2.94
N CYS A 270 11.47 7.22 3.34
CA CYS A 270 10.12 6.74 2.95
C CYS A 270 9.88 7.01 1.47
N SER A 271 9.27 6.06 0.77
CA SER A 271 8.76 6.28 -0.59
C SER A 271 7.32 5.78 -0.71
N ASN A 272 6.50 6.52 -1.44
CA ASN A 272 5.15 6.09 -1.81
C ASN A 272 5.13 5.34 -3.17
N SER A 273 6.30 5.03 -3.74
CA SER A 273 6.49 4.31 -5.02
C SER A 273 7.74 3.42 -5.00
N CYS A 274 7.69 2.23 -5.60
CA CYS A 274 8.82 1.29 -5.65
C CYS A 274 9.93 1.84 -6.57
N PRO A 275 11.15 2.16 -6.07
CA PRO A 275 12.23 2.61 -6.94
C PRO A 275 12.73 1.43 -7.80
N SER A 276 12.68 1.56 -9.13
CA SER A 276 13.33 0.59 -10.02
C SER A 276 14.84 0.58 -9.74
N GLY A 277 15.43 -0.59 -9.50
CA GLY A 277 16.89 -0.76 -9.49
C GLY A 277 17.64 -0.51 -8.18
N HIS A 278 16.98 -0.39 -7.02
CA HIS A 278 17.66 -0.10 -5.74
C HIS A 278 17.81 -1.27 -4.74
N TYR A 279 17.61 -2.52 -5.18
CA TYR A 279 17.88 -3.68 -4.31
C TYR A 279 19.15 -4.45 -4.75
N ILE A 280 20.04 -4.67 -3.78
CA ILE A 280 21.11 -5.67 -3.82
C ILE A 280 20.53 -6.93 -3.16
N ASP A 281 20.12 -7.92 -3.95
CA ASP A 281 20.01 -9.30 -3.45
C ASP A 281 21.44 -9.87 -3.28
N GLN A 282 21.61 -10.90 -2.46
CA GLN A 282 22.88 -11.57 -2.15
C GLN A 282 23.68 -12.06 -3.38
N ASN A 283 23.15 -11.87 -4.61
CA ASN A 283 23.72 -12.28 -5.89
C ASN A 283 24.02 -11.14 -6.90
N GLN A 284 24.03 -9.86 -6.52
CA GLN A 284 24.46 -8.73 -7.38
C GLN A 284 23.77 -8.61 -8.77
N TYR A 285 22.49 -8.96 -8.90
CA TYR A 285 21.69 -8.65 -10.10
C TYR A 285 20.48 -7.79 -9.73
N SER A 286 20.31 -6.67 -10.45
CA SER A 286 19.14 -5.80 -10.36
C SER A 286 17.90 -6.54 -10.87
N SER A 287 16.94 -6.84 -9.99
CA SER A 287 15.61 -7.29 -10.36
C SER A 287 14.60 -6.14 -10.26
N ASN A 288 13.82 -5.93 -11.33
CA ASN A 288 12.74 -4.95 -11.31
C ASN A 288 11.64 -5.45 -10.35
N ARG A 289 11.18 -4.60 -9.44
CA ARG A 289 10.00 -4.84 -8.59
C ARG A 289 8.86 -3.94 -9.02
N PHE A 290 7.64 -4.43 -8.85
CA PHE A 290 6.40 -3.75 -9.24
C PHE A 290 5.57 -3.42 -8.00
N LEU A 291 4.88 -2.28 -8.01
CA LEU A 291 4.01 -1.85 -6.92
C LEU A 291 2.63 -2.51 -7.03
N GLN A 292 2.20 -3.25 -6.02
CA GLN A 292 0.87 -3.89 -5.93
C GLN A 292 0.23 -3.64 -4.57
N GLU A 293 -0.86 -2.86 -4.47
CA GLU A 293 -1.58 -2.64 -3.20
C GLU A 293 -0.66 -2.26 -2.01
N SER A 294 0.32 -1.39 -2.26
CA SER A 294 1.39 -1.05 -1.30
C SER A 294 2.38 -2.20 -0.98
N LYS A 295 2.54 -3.16 -1.90
CA LYS A 295 3.50 -4.28 -2.15
C LYS A 295 4.64 -4.04 -3.16
N CYS A 296 5.94 -4.09 -2.84
CA CYS A 296 6.98 -4.22 -3.88
C CYS A 296 7.25 -5.72 -4.18
N VAL A 297 6.58 -6.24 -5.19
CA VAL A 297 6.61 -7.66 -5.60
C VAL A 297 7.54 -7.89 -6.79
N LEU A 298 8.10 -9.11 -6.92
CA LEU A 298 8.97 -9.48 -8.05
C LEU A 298 8.17 -9.75 -9.33
N ASN A 299 6.94 -10.21 -9.19
CA ASN A 299 5.96 -10.40 -10.26
C ASN A 299 4.59 -9.98 -9.70
N CYS A 300 3.69 -9.48 -10.54
CA CYS A 300 2.31 -9.24 -10.11
C CYS A 300 1.65 -10.57 -9.71
N ASP A 301 0.93 -10.56 -8.59
CA ASP A 301 0.19 -11.72 -8.12
C ASP A 301 -0.96 -12.07 -9.08
N GLN A 302 -1.53 -13.27 -8.95
CA GLN A 302 -2.71 -13.65 -9.74
C GLN A 302 -3.86 -12.67 -9.49
N GLY A 303 -4.52 -12.25 -10.57
CA GLY A 303 -5.55 -11.20 -10.51
C GLY A 303 -5.01 -9.79 -10.70
N TYR A 304 -3.72 -9.62 -10.97
CA TYR A 304 -3.09 -8.34 -11.30
C TYR A 304 -2.36 -8.42 -12.64
N TYR A 305 -2.26 -7.29 -13.34
CA TYR A 305 -1.48 -7.13 -14.56
C TYR A 305 -0.55 -5.92 -14.46
N LEU A 306 0.56 -5.94 -15.20
CA LEU A 306 1.49 -4.83 -15.24
C LEU A 306 0.97 -3.70 -16.15
N ASP A 307 0.92 -2.48 -15.62
CA ASP A 307 0.47 -1.30 -16.37
C ASP A 307 1.40 -0.94 -17.55
N GLY A 308 0.94 -0.03 -18.41
CA GLY A 308 1.73 0.42 -19.56
C GLY A 308 3.03 1.15 -19.21
N SER A 309 3.19 1.58 -17.95
CA SER A 309 4.43 2.19 -17.46
C SER A 309 5.48 1.16 -17.03
N GLY A 310 5.07 -0.11 -16.83
CA GLY A 310 5.95 -1.18 -16.38
C GLY A 310 6.31 -1.12 -14.90
N GLN A 311 5.56 -0.37 -14.09
CA GLN A 311 5.89 -0.11 -12.67
C GLN A 311 4.81 -0.55 -11.70
N ASN A 312 3.54 -0.59 -12.14
CA ASN A 312 2.42 -0.85 -11.24
C ASN A 312 1.67 -2.12 -11.63
N CYS A 313 1.41 -2.97 -10.65
CA CYS A 313 0.47 -4.07 -10.75
C CYS A 313 -0.94 -3.54 -10.48
N ILE A 314 -1.77 -3.55 -11.52
CA ILE A 314 -3.15 -3.08 -11.49
C ILE A 314 -4.07 -4.29 -11.43
N GLN A 315 -5.09 -4.22 -10.58
CA GLN A 315 -6.06 -5.29 -10.43
C GLN A 315 -6.81 -5.53 -11.73
N CYS A 316 -7.01 -6.79 -12.09
CA CYS A 316 -7.85 -7.16 -13.22
C CYS A 316 -9.29 -6.66 -13.00
N PRO A 317 -10.07 -6.43 -14.08
CA PRO A 317 -11.43 -5.90 -13.98
C PRO A 317 -12.39 -6.90 -13.30
N VAL A 318 -12.38 -6.95 -11.97
CA VAL A 318 -13.21 -7.88 -11.17
C VAL A 318 -14.70 -7.64 -11.40
N GLN A 319 -15.11 -6.39 -11.61
CA GLN A 319 -16.49 -6.03 -11.96
C GLN A 319 -16.95 -6.61 -13.31
N GLN A 320 -16.02 -7.03 -14.17
CA GLN A 320 -16.31 -7.72 -15.44
C GLN A 320 -16.09 -9.24 -15.32
N ASN A 321 -16.11 -9.77 -14.10
CA ASN A 321 -15.91 -11.19 -13.79
C ASN A 321 -14.58 -11.76 -14.30
N CYS A 322 -13.55 -10.91 -14.44
CA CYS A 322 -12.24 -11.31 -14.93
C CYS A 322 -11.30 -11.71 -13.78
N LEU A 323 -10.78 -12.94 -13.80
CA LEU A 323 -9.89 -13.49 -12.78
C LEU A 323 -8.42 -13.24 -13.10
N THR A 324 -7.99 -13.44 -14.35
CA THR A 324 -6.64 -13.07 -14.80
C THR A 324 -6.73 -12.31 -16.10
N CYS A 325 -5.80 -11.39 -16.35
CA CYS A 325 -5.85 -10.48 -17.47
C CYS A 325 -4.46 -10.02 -17.92
N GLN A 326 -4.40 -9.45 -19.12
CA GLN A 326 -3.18 -8.92 -19.72
C GLN A 326 -3.44 -7.58 -20.40
N TYR A 327 -2.49 -6.66 -20.24
CA TYR A 327 -2.46 -5.38 -20.95
C TYR A 327 -1.70 -5.49 -22.27
N PHE A 328 -2.29 -4.96 -23.34
CA PHE A 328 -1.72 -4.97 -24.68
C PHE A 328 -1.27 -3.56 -25.06
N SER A 329 0.03 -3.27 -24.90
CA SER A 329 0.62 -1.94 -25.13
C SER A 329 0.41 -1.38 -26.53
N GLY A 330 0.15 -2.24 -27.53
CA GLY A 330 -0.13 -1.81 -28.91
C GLY A 330 -1.52 -1.21 -29.13
N THR A 331 -2.52 -1.61 -28.33
CA THR A 331 -3.92 -1.14 -28.47
C THR A 331 -4.40 -0.36 -27.23
N GLY A 332 -3.70 -0.47 -26.11
CA GLY A 332 -4.12 0.11 -24.83
C GLY A 332 -5.26 -0.66 -24.16
N GLU A 333 -5.62 -1.83 -24.68
CA GLU A 333 -6.72 -2.65 -24.18
C GLU A 333 -6.25 -3.67 -23.14
N ILE A 334 -7.14 -4.00 -22.20
CA ILE A 334 -6.96 -5.08 -21.22
C ILE A 334 -7.82 -6.25 -21.68
N LYS A 335 -7.20 -7.40 -21.97
CA LYS A 335 -7.95 -8.63 -22.28
C LYS A 335 -7.93 -9.57 -21.09
N CYS A 336 -9.10 -10.12 -20.80
CA CYS A 336 -9.21 -11.20 -19.84
C CYS A 336 -8.62 -12.50 -20.41
N LEU A 337 -7.95 -13.27 -19.56
CA LEU A 337 -7.37 -14.57 -19.88
C LEU A 337 -8.13 -15.71 -19.18
N THR A 338 -8.71 -15.48 -18.00
CA THR A 338 -9.58 -16.43 -17.31
C THR A 338 -10.71 -15.71 -16.59
N CYS A 339 -11.88 -16.33 -16.51
CA CYS A 339 -13.04 -15.78 -15.82
C CYS A 339 -13.15 -16.31 -14.39
N ILE A 340 -13.71 -15.49 -13.49
CA ILE A 340 -14.02 -15.90 -12.11
C ILE A 340 -15.08 -17.01 -12.17
N GLN A 341 -14.80 -18.13 -11.50
CA GLN A 341 -15.73 -19.26 -11.37
C GLN A 341 -16.27 -19.31 -9.94
N ASN A 342 -17.54 -19.70 -9.77
CA ASN A 342 -18.12 -19.94 -8.45
C ASN A 342 -17.96 -21.43 -8.10
N GLU A 343 -17.35 -21.74 -6.95
CA GLU A 343 -17.10 -23.12 -6.49
C GLU A 343 -18.33 -23.83 -5.88
N ASN A 344 -19.55 -23.57 -6.39
CA ASN A 344 -20.72 -24.32 -5.95
C ASN A 344 -20.77 -25.67 -6.69
N PHE A 345 -20.09 -26.65 -6.11
CA PHE A 345 -19.87 -28.02 -6.60
C PHE A 345 -21.14 -28.90 -6.75
N GLU A 346 -22.34 -28.38 -6.46
CA GLU A 346 -23.57 -29.19 -6.49
C GLU A 346 -24.40 -29.07 -7.79
N GLU A 347 -24.09 -28.15 -8.72
CA GLU A 347 -24.91 -27.98 -9.93
C GLU A 347 -24.15 -27.59 -11.23
N ASN A 348 -22.88 -27.95 -11.45
CA ASN A 348 -22.21 -27.76 -12.77
C ASN A 348 -22.45 -26.39 -13.46
N GLN A 349 -22.64 -25.31 -12.68
CA GLN A 349 -22.92 -23.97 -13.18
C GLN A 349 -21.64 -23.15 -13.13
N TYR A 350 -20.77 -23.34 -14.12
CA TYR A 350 -19.77 -22.32 -14.44
C TYR A 350 -20.53 -21.05 -14.83
N ASN A 351 -20.33 -19.94 -14.15
CA ASN A 351 -21.15 -18.74 -14.40
C ASN A 351 -20.63 -17.91 -15.57
N TYR A 352 -19.33 -17.93 -15.86
CA TYR A 352 -18.74 -17.05 -16.87
C TYR A 352 -17.74 -17.79 -17.76
N ILE A 353 -17.86 -17.58 -19.07
CA ILE A 353 -17.00 -18.16 -20.10
C ILE A 353 -16.23 -17.08 -20.84
N LEU A 354 -14.99 -17.41 -21.21
CA LEU A 354 -14.13 -16.50 -21.95
C LEU A 354 -14.47 -16.51 -23.44
N PHE A 355 -14.74 -15.34 -24.00
CA PHE A 355 -14.88 -15.11 -25.43
C PHE A 355 -14.28 -13.77 -25.82
N ASP A 356 -13.36 -13.78 -26.79
CA ASP A 356 -12.62 -12.61 -27.30
C ASP A 356 -12.06 -11.68 -26.19
N GLY A 357 -11.47 -12.29 -25.15
CA GLY A 357 -10.86 -11.54 -24.05
C GLY A 357 -11.85 -10.91 -23.08
N LYS A 358 -13.12 -11.31 -23.09
CA LYS A 358 -14.17 -10.88 -22.15
C LYS A 358 -14.90 -12.07 -21.56
N CYS A 359 -15.46 -11.89 -20.38
CA CYS A 359 -16.20 -12.91 -19.67
C CYS A 359 -17.70 -12.69 -19.85
N TYR A 360 -18.39 -13.72 -20.34
CA TYR A 360 -19.82 -13.70 -20.62
C TYR A 360 -20.55 -14.78 -19.82
N ASP A 361 -21.73 -14.45 -19.30
CA ASP A 361 -22.65 -15.42 -18.69
C ASP A 361 -23.38 -16.26 -19.74
N GLN A 362 -23.74 -15.63 -20.87
CA GLN A 362 -24.25 -16.26 -22.07
C GLN A 362 -23.40 -15.90 -23.29
N CYS A 363 -23.08 -16.89 -24.12
CA CYS A 363 -22.31 -16.66 -25.32
C CYS A 363 -23.05 -15.72 -26.30
N PRO A 364 -22.32 -14.88 -27.05
CA PRO A 364 -22.93 -14.02 -28.07
C PRO A 364 -23.71 -14.81 -29.12
N TYR A 365 -24.62 -14.13 -29.82
CA TYR A 365 -25.40 -14.69 -30.93
C TYR A 365 -24.52 -15.45 -31.93
N GLY A 366 -24.93 -16.65 -32.34
CA GLY A 366 -24.16 -17.54 -33.19
C GLY A 366 -23.18 -18.44 -32.44
N TYR A 367 -23.13 -18.40 -31.10
CA TYR A 367 -22.25 -19.25 -30.29
C TYR A 367 -22.99 -19.89 -29.12
N TYR A 368 -22.58 -21.12 -28.75
CA TYR A 368 -23.03 -21.82 -27.55
C TYR A 368 -21.89 -22.05 -26.57
N LYS A 369 -22.29 -22.33 -25.33
CA LYS A 369 -21.43 -22.61 -24.19
C LYS A 369 -20.90 -24.05 -24.24
N ASP A 370 -19.61 -24.21 -24.47
CA ASP A 370 -18.93 -25.50 -24.32
C ASP A 370 -18.37 -25.62 -22.90
N VAL A 371 -19.02 -26.44 -22.06
CA VAL A 371 -18.69 -26.57 -20.64
C VAL A 371 -17.37 -27.32 -20.42
N ASP A 372 -17.03 -28.25 -21.32
CA ASP A 372 -15.81 -29.05 -21.22
C ASP A 372 -14.57 -28.21 -21.53
N LEU A 373 -14.69 -27.26 -22.48
CA LEU A 373 -13.60 -26.41 -22.93
C LEU A 373 -13.62 -24.99 -22.33
N LEU A 374 -14.69 -24.63 -21.60
CA LEU A 374 -14.90 -23.30 -20.99
C LEU A 374 -14.75 -22.14 -22.00
N GLU A 375 -15.23 -22.33 -23.22
CA GLU A 375 -15.18 -21.37 -24.33
C GLU A 375 -16.53 -21.31 -25.08
N CYS A 376 -16.76 -20.22 -25.81
CA CYS A 376 -17.91 -20.13 -26.70
C CYS A 376 -17.57 -20.75 -28.06
N LYS A 377 -18.31 -21.79 -28.46
CA LYS A 377 -18.17 -22.47 -29.75
C LYS A 377 -19.26 -22.03 -30.71
N GLN A 378 -18.93 -21.96 -31.99
CA GLN A 378 -19.86 -21.49 -33.01
C GLN A 378 -21.01 -22.49 -33.20
N CYS A 379 -22.24 -21.97 -33.27
CA CYS A 379 -23.42 -22.72 -33.66
C CYS A 379 -23.31 -23.21 -35.09
N ASN A 380 -23.96 -24.35 -35.39
CA ASN A 380 -24.10 -24.78 -36.77
C ASN A 380 -25.11 -23.89 -37.50
N SER A 381 -24.79 -23.48 -38.72
CA SER A 381 -25.72 -22.71 -39.54
C SER A 381 -26.88 -23.63 -39.99
N PRO A 382 -28.15 -23.19 -39.89
CA PRO A 382 -28.63 -21.82 -39.71
C PRO A 382 -29.15 -21.48 -38.30
N CYS A 383 -28.68 -22.17 -37.24
CA CYS A 383 -29.03 -21.79 -35.86
C CYS A 383 -28.52 -20.37 -35.54
N GLY A 384 -29.36 -19.55 -34.93
CA GLY A 384 -28.98 -18.27 -34.36
C GLY A 384 -28.37 -18.43 -32.98
N HIS A 385 -29.18 -18.88 -32.03
CA HIS A 385 -28.78 -19.40 -30.73
C HIS A 385 -28.87 -20.93 -30.75
N CYS A 386 -27.96 -21.57 -30.03
CA CYS A 386 -27.96 -23.02 -29.89
C CYS A 386 -27.43 -23.42 -28.50
N TYR A 387 -27.74 -24.64 -28.08
CA TYR A 387 -27.19 -25.22 -26.83
C TYR A 387 -26.15 -26.31 -27.11
N GLY A 388 -25.79 -26.51 -28.38
CA GLY A 388 -24.78 -27.47 -28.80
C GLY A 388 -24.47 -27.36 -30.29
N LYS A 389 -23.57 -28.23 -30.78
CA LYS A 389 -23.03 -28.19 -32.14
C LYS A 389 -23.95 -28.79 -33.21
N ASP A 390 -24.94 -29.60 -32.82
CA ASP A 390 -25.74 -30.37 -33.76
C ASP A 390 -26.91 -29.53 -34.30
N ASN A 391 -27.33 -29.78 -35.54
CA ASN A 391 -28.38 -28.99 -36.22
C ASN A 391 -29.76 -29.04 -35.54
N ASN A 392 -29.95 -29.97 -34.60
CA ASN A 392 -31.17 -30.14 -33.81
C ASN A 392 -31.04 -29.59 -32.39
N GLN A 393 -30.04 -28.75 -32.14
CA GLN A 393 -29.79 -28.08 -30.87
C GLN A 393 -29.95 -26.56 -31.00
N CYS A 394 -30.70 -26.10 -32.00
CA CYS A 394 -31.02 -24.68 -32.16
C CYS A 394 -32.10 -24.25 -31.14
N LEU A 395 -31.95 -23.04 -30.62
CA LEU A 395 -32.96 -22.35 -29.80
C LEU A 395 -33.74 -21.31 -30.62
N ASP A 396 -33.10 -20.75 -31.64
CA ASP A 396 -33.73 -19.95 -32.69
C ASP A 396 -32.89 -20.04 -33.98
N CYS A 397 -33.34 -19.33 -35.01
CA CYS A 397 -32.76 -19.38 -36.33
C CYS A 397 -32.30 -18.00 -36.80
N ILE A 398 -31.32 -17.99 -37.70
CA ILE A 398 -30.92 -16.78 -38.44
C ILE A 398 -32.08 -16.33 -39.33
N ASP A 399 -32.18 -15.02 -39.56
CA ASP A 399 -33.20 -14.41 -40.44
C ASP A 399 -33.40 -15.18 -41.75
N GLY A 400 -34.67 -15.50 -42.06
CA GLY A 400 -35.06 -16.27 -43.24
C GLY A 400 -35.20 -17.79 -43.02
N TYR A 401 -34.98 -18.26 -41.79
CA TYR A 401 -35.23 -19.64 -41.36
C TYR A 401 -36.24 -19.68 -40.21
N PHE A 402 -36.92 -20.81 -40.06
CA PHE A 402 -37.96 -21.04 -39.06
C PHE A 402 -37.58 -22.21 -38.16
N LEU A 403 -37.80 -22.06 -36.86
CA LEU A 403 -37.52 -23.08 -35.86
C LEU A 403 -38.66 -24.10 -35.79
N TYR A 404 -38.34 -25.38 -35.90
CA TYR A 404 -39.25 -26.51 -35.71
C TYR A 404 -38.52 -27.66 -35.01
N GLU A 405 -39.04 -28.13 -33.86
CA GLU A 405 -38.43 -29.21 -33.06
C GLU A 405 -36.89 -29.03 -32.85
N ASN A 406 -36.46 -27.82 -32.49
CA ASN A 406 -35.06 -27.42 -32.29
C ASN A 406 -34.17 -27.48 -33.55
N GLN A 407 -34.75 -27.57 -34.74
CA GLN A 407 -34.06 -27.51 -36.04
C GLN A 407 -34.50 -26.28 -36.83
N CYS A 408 -33.57 -25.68 -37.56
CA CYS A 408 -33.86 -24.53 -38.44
C CYS A 408 -34.08 -24.98 -39.88
N MET A 409 -35.24 -24.61 -40.44
CA MET A 409 -35.64 -24.97 -41.81
C MET A 409 -36.02 -23.72 -42.60
N SER A 410 -35.82 -23.74 -43.91
CA SER A 410 -36.16 -22.60 -44.77
C SER A 410 -37.68 -22.43 -45.00
N GLN A 411 -38.49 -23.44 -44.64
CA GLN A 411 -39.96 -23.45 -44.72
C GLN A 411 -40.52 -24.32 -43.60
N CYS A 412 -41.73 -24.00 -43.10
CA CYS A 412 -42.40 -24.83 -42.09
C CYS A 412 -42.95 -26.14 -42.68
N PRO A 413 -43.03 -27.22 -41.87
CA PRO A 413 -43.64 -28.49 -42.28
C PRO A 413 -45.13 -28.35 -42.62
N ILE A 414 -45.69 -29.35 -43.30
CA ILE A 414 -47.12 -29.42 -43.63
C ILE A 414 -47.96 -29.30 -42.35
N ASN A 415 -48.97 -28.42 -42.36
CA ASN A 415 -49.84 -28.04 -41.23
C ASN A 415 -49.20 -27.16 -40.14
N TYR A 416 -48.02 -26.58 -40.38
CA TYR A 416 -47.39 -25.60 -39.50
C TYR A 416 -47.15 -24.30 -40.25
N ALA A 417 -47.33 -23.17 -39.58
CA ALA A 417 -47.09 -21.83 -40.11
C ALA A 417 -46.19 -21.04 -39.15
N ASP A 418 -45.50 -20.03 -39.68
CA ASP A 418 -44.75 -19.08 -38.85
C ASP A 418 -45.70 -18.25 -37.99
N ASN A 419 -45.44 -18.20 -36.68
CA ASN A 419 -46.17 -17.37 -35.74
C ASN A 419 -45.78 -15.87 -35.79
N ASN A 420 -45.08 -15.44 -36.84
CA ASN A 420 -44.42 -14.13 -37.02
C ASN A 420 -43.26 -13.85 -36.04
N PHE A 421 -42.79 -14.86 -35.32
CA PHE A 421 -41.58 -14.80 -34.48
C PHE A 421 -40.48 -15.76 -34.98
N GLY A 422 -40.63 -16.32 -36.18
CA GLY A 422 -39.65 -17.24 -36.75
C GLY A 422 -39.76 -18.67 -36.20
N VAL A 423 -40.92 -19.05 -35.65
CA VAL A 423 -41.18 -20.38 -35.08
C VAL A 423 -42.37 -21.02 -35.77
N CYS A 424 -42.21 -22.27 -36.20
CA CYS A 424 -43.28 -23.05 -36.81
C CYS A 424 -44.23 -23.58 -35.74
N GLU A 425 -45.41 -22.97 -35.63
CA GLU A 425 -46.49 -23.44 -34.76
C GLU A 425 -47.56 -24.17 -35.56
N LEU A 426 -48.28 -25.07 -34.89
CA LEU A 426 -49.36 -25.84 -35.52
C LEU A 426 -50.42 -24.85 -36.00
N ASP A 427 -50.59 -24.74 -37.31
CA ASP A 427 -51.62 -23.91 -37.90
C ASP A 427 -52.93 -24.69 -37.81
N LEU A 428 -53.80 -24.33 -36.87
CA LEU A 428 -55.14 -24.89 -36.73
C LEU A 428 -56.01 -24.35 -37.87
N CYS A 429 -55.77 -24.85 -39.07
CA CYS A 429 -56.50 -24.44 -40.24
C CYS A 429 -57.97 -24.89 -40.13
N GLU A 430 -58.90 -23.95 -40.29
CA GLU A 430 -60.33 -24.26 -40.22
C GLU A 430 -60.78 -25.19 -41.37
N ILE A 431 -60.04 -25.16 -42.50
CA ILE A 431 -60.24 -25.99 -43.70
C ILE A 431 -58.88 -26.29 -44.35
N THR A 432 -58.61 -27.55 -44.69
CA THR A 432 -57.37 -27.99 -45.34
C THR A 432 -57.65 -28.62 -46.71
N ARG A 433 -56.93 -28.18 -47.76
CA ARG A 433 -56.98 -28.80 -49.10
C ARG A 433 -56.19 -30.11 -49.13
N LYS A 434 -56.42 -30.92 -50.16
CA LYS A 434 -55.80 -32.25 -50.30
C LYS A 434 -54.26 -32.21 -50.46
N ASP A 435 -53.70 -31.06 -50.83
CA ASP A 435 -52.27 -30.77 -50.93
C ASP A 435 -51.64 -30.32 -49.59
N GLY A 436 -52.42 -30.24 -48.51
CA GLY A 436 -51.95 -29.85 -47.18
C GLY A 436 -51.85 -28.33 -46.97
N VAL A 437 -52.34 -27.53 -47.93
CA VAL A 437 -52.38 -26.07 -47.83
C VAL A 437 -53.70 -25.62 -47.22
N CYS A 438 -53.64 -24.65 -46.32
CA CYS A 438 -54.80 -24.08 -45.67
C CYS A 438 -55.56 -23.18 -46.64
N ALA A 439 -56.90 -23.27 -46.61
CA ALA A 439 -57.74 -22.52 -47.53
C ALA A 439 -58.95 -21.94 -46.80
N GLU A 440 -59.38 -20.73 -47.19
CA GLU A 440 -60.61 -20.14 -46.66
C GLU A 440 -61.87 -20.86 -47.17
N LYS A 441 -61.74 -21.63 -48.27
CA LYS A 441 -62.81 -22.42 -48.89
C LYS A 441 -62.22 -23.54 -49.76
N CYS A 442 -62.97 -24.62 -49.94
CA CYS A 442 -62.63 -25.67 -50.90
C CYS A 442 -62.84 -25.20 -52.34
N ASP A 443 -62.21 -25.91 -53.29
CA ASP A 443 -62.40 -25.67 -54.72
C ASP A 443 -63.85 -25.95 -55.14
N GLU A 444 -64.29 -25.41 -56.29
CA GLU A 444 -65.69 -25.50 -56.74
C GLU A 444 -66.24 -26.94 -56.86
N ASN A 445 -65.36 -27.91 -57.04
CA ASN A 445 -65.66 -29.34 -57.18
C ASN A 445 -65.43 -30.16 -55.90
N GLU A 446 -65.25 -29.49 -54.76
CA GLU A 446 -64.99 -30.09 -53.47
C GLU A 446 -65.95 -29.55 -52.39
N TYR A 447 -66.18 -30.31 -51.33
CA TYR A 447 -66.92 -29.89 -50.15
C TYR A 447 -66.10 -30.10 -48.88
N ILE A 448 -66.43 -29.36 -47.83
CA ILE A 448 -65.79 -29.51 -46.52
C ILE A 448 -66.43 -30.70 -45.79
N GLU A 449 -65.66 -31.75 -45.54
CA GLU A 449 -66.12 -32.87 -44.71
C GLU A 449 -66.18 -32.44 -43.23
N LYS A 450 -67.36 -32.47 -42.62
CA LYS A 450 -67.60 -31.90 -41.28
C LYS A 450 -66.76 -32.50 -40.15
N LEU A 451 -66.36 -33.77 -40.26
CA LEU A 451 -65.60 -34.49 -39.24
C LEU A 451 -64.10 -34.21 -39.32
N THR A 452 -63.55 -34.12 -40.52
CA THR A 452 -62.10 -33.99 -40.77
C THR A 452 -61.69 -32.56 -41.10
N ARG A 453 -62.64 -31.68 -41.44
CA ARG A 453 -62.41 -30.32 -41.97
C ARG A 453 -61.54 -30.30 -43.24
N MET A 454 -61.44 -31.43 -43.93
CA MET A 454 -60.70 -31.55 -45.19
C MET A 454 -61.63 -31.35 -46.39
N CYS A 455 -61.08 -30.76 -47.46
CA CYS A 455 -61.76 -30.70 -48.75
C CYS A 455 -61.78 -32.08 -49.42
N GLN A 456 -62.99 -32.58 -49.69
CA GLN A 456 -63.24 -33.86 -50.35
C GLN A 456 -63.95 -33.64 -51.70
N PRO A 457 -63.66 -34.43 -52.73
CA PRO A 457 -64.26 -34.25 -54.05
C PRO A 457 -65.75 -34.60 -54.06
N CYS A 458 -66.52 -33.86 -54.86
CA CYS A 458 -67.92 -34.15 -55.12
C CYS A 458 -68.09 -35.43 -55.94
N GLN A 459 -69.19 -36.15 -55.70
CA GLN A 459 -69.55 -37.35 -56.45
C GLN A 459 -70.25 -36.95 -57.76
N SER A 460 -69.83 -37.56 -58.87
CA SER A 460 -70.52 -37.42 -60.16
C SER A 460 -72.00 -37.84 -60.03
N PRO A 461 -72.97 -37.07 -60.56
CA PRO A 461 -72.85 -36.01 -61.57
C PRO A 461 -72.67 -34.56 -61.05
N CYS A 462 -72.43 -34.34 -59.75
CA CYS A 462 -72.27 -33.00 -59.21
C CYS A 462 -70.99 -32.32 -59.77
N LYS A 463 -71.11 -31.07 -60.24
CA LYS A 463 -69.97 -30.17 -60.50
C LYS A 463 -69.50 -29.48 -59.22
N GLY A 464 -70.43 -29.17 -58.31
CA GLY A 464 -70.16 -28.68 -56.97
C GLY A 464 -71.21 -29.23 -56.00
N CYS A 465 -70.82 -29.42 -54.74
CA CYS A 465 -71.64 -30.06 -53.72
C CYS A 465 -71.45 -29.40 -52.34
N VAL A 466 -72.35 -29.70 -51.40
CA VAL A 466 -72.32 -29.14 -50.04
C VAL A 466 -72.66 -30.21 -49.00
N ASP A 467 -71.97 -30.19 -47.86
CA ASP A 467 -72.09 -31.12 -46.72
C ASP A 467 -71.75 -32.60 -46.99
N TYR A 468 -72.17 -33.14 -48.13
CA TYR A 468 -72.06 -34.54 -48.54
C TYR A 468 -71.72 -34.61 -50.03
N PRO A 469 -71.03 -35.66 -50.49
CA PRO A 469 -70.51 -35.73 -51.85
C PRO A 469 -71.63 -35.78 -52.91
N ASP A 470 -72.84 -36.20 -52.55
CA ASP A 470 -74.01 -36.39 -53.41
C ASP A 470 -75.05 -35.24 -53.34
N LYS A 471 -74.86 -34.25 -52.47
CA LYS A 471 -75.72 -33.05 -52.37
C LYS A 471 -75.25 -31.98 -53.36
N CYS A 472 -75.69 -32.06 -54.61
CA CYS A 472 -75.26 -31.17 -55.68
C CYS A 472 -75.81 -29.74 -55.51
N ILE A 473 -74.95 -28.74 -55.73
CA ILE A 473 -75.33 -27.31 -55.93
C ILE A 473 -75.08 -26.85 -57.37
N SER A 474 -74.31 -27.60 -58.15
CA SER A 474 -74.17 -27.43 -59.59
C SER A 474 -73.89 -28.78 -60.28
N CYS A 475 -74.13 -28.87 -61.60
CA CYS A 475 -74.05 -30.13 -62.37
C CYS A 475 -72.99 -30.05 -63.48
N ASN A 476 -72.38 -31.19 -63.82
CA ASN A 476 -71.29 -31.24 -64.83
C ASN A 476 -71.75 -31.08 -66.28
N GLU A 477 -73.04 -31.29 -66.60
CA GLU A 477 -73.56 -31.24 -67.97
C GLU A 477 -74.57 -30.09 -68.17
N ASN A 478 -74.50 -29.44 -69.34
CA ASN A 478 -75.34 -28.29 -69.71
C ASN A 478 -76.86 -28.57 -69.85
N GLN A 479 -77.32 -29.82 -69.68
CA GLN A 479 -78.76 -30.20 -69.75
C GLN A 479 -79.31 -30.76 -68.43
N MET A 480 -78.57 -30.61 -67.33
CA MET A 480 -79.01 -30.99 -65.99
C MET A 480 -79.24 -29.75 -65.12
N GLU A 481 -80.35 -29.75 -64.38
CA GLU A 481 -80.65 -28.74 -63.36
C GLU A 481 -80.67 -29.37 -61.97
N VAL A 482 -80.33 -28.57 -60.96
CA VAL A 482 -80.35 -29.00 -59.56
C VAL A 482 -81.77 -28.88 -59.03
N LEU A 483 -82.37 -30.00 -58.64
CA LEU A 483 -83.65 -30.04 -57.93
C LEU A 483 -83.46 -30.84 -56.63
N ASN A 484 -83.81 -30.26 -55.48
CA ASN A 484 -83.63 -30.88 -54.16
C ASN A 484 -82.23 -31.49 -53.94
N TYR A 485 -81.18 -30.75 -54.30
CA TYR A 485 -79.77 -31.17 -54.21
C TYR A 485 -79.36 -32.37 -55.08
N GLN A 486 -80.14 -32.69 -56.12
CA GLN A 486 -79.79 -33.74 -57.09
C GLN A 486 -79.80 -33.16 -58.51
N CYS A 487 -78.82 -33.56 -59.32
CA CYS A 487 -78.76 -33.22 -60.74
C CYS A 487 -79.72 -34.11 -61.54
N LEU A 488 -80.75 -33.51 -62.13
CA LEU A 488 -81.75 -34.20 -62.93
C LEU A 488 -81.74 -33.68 -64.37
N ASN A 489 -81.93 -34.60 -65.33
CA ASN A 489 -82.01 -34.24 -66.74
C ASN A 489 -83.38 -33.65 -67.08
N ILE A 490 -83.39 -32.43 -67.60
CA ILE A 490 -84.60 -31.62 -67.84
C ILE A 490 -85.49 -32.24 -68.94
N LYS A 491 -84.99 -33.21 -69.71
CA LYS A 491 -85.80 -33.91 -70.74
C LYS A 491 -86.87 -34.86 -70.18
N ASN A 492 -86.91 -35.14 -68.88
CA ASN A 492 -87.82 -36.14 -68.29
C ASN A 492 -88.75 -35.63 -67.17
N ILE A 493 -88.95 -34.31 -67.01
CA ILE A 493 -89.94 -33.80 -66.05
C ILE A 493 -91.31 -33.67 -66.74
N HIS A 494 -92.09 -34.75 -66.75
CA HIS A 494 -93.53 -34.68 -67.00
C HIS A 494 -94.22 -34.18 -65.73
N ILE A 495 -94.68 -32.93 -65.74
CA ILE A 495 -95.59 -32.39 -64.72
C ILE A 495 -96.97 -33.02 -64.96
N SER A 496 -97.44 -33.88 -64.07
CA SER A 496 -98.85 -34.25 -63.98
C SER A 496 -99.54 -33.35 -62.95
N TYR A 497 -100.56 -32.61 -63.42
CA TYR A 497 -101.47 -31.78 -62.63
C TYR A 497 -102.25 -32.58 -61.58
#